data_AF-A0A838YSA2-F1
#
_entry.id   AF-A0A838YSA2-F1
#
_cell.length_a   1.000
_cell.length_b   1.000
_cell.length_c   1.000
_cell.angle_alpha   90.00
_cell.angle_beta   90.00
_cell.angle_gamma   90.00
#
_symmetry.space_group_name_H-M   'P 1'
#
loop_
_entity.id
_entity.type
_entity.pdbx_description
1 polymer ?
#
loop_
_entity_poly.entity_id
_entity_poly.type
_entity_poly.pdbx_seq_one_letter_code
_entity_poly.pdbx_strand_id
1 'polypeptide(L)'
;MNQFINAWKFFIDNAGYLIALALPVAFMEVSMASILQPIQQLTQPEDFVEYINSNGAIFLAVAFLAIIVQMGFLGGLWIGFDSLDNDKDISPLDAQLQAMKRVFSILGASIVIGIASFLGFLLLILPGIYVMARLSLTYGYIVLENKSVSDSIQESWRMTDEHGGRLFGLTLSFVALTIIFSLIIATLIQPGLTNLIFLAAGEYLFALPLGYIYFTLYKSLKNSID
;
A
#
# COMPACT_ATOMS: atom_id res chain seq x y z
N MET A 1 1.57 -17.73 14.51
CA MET A 1 3.05 -17.65 14.47
C MET A 1 3.61 -17.97 13.09
N ASN A 2 3.16 -19.04 12.41
CA ASN A 2 3.71 -19.44 11.09
C ASN A 2 3.51 -18.39 9.97
N GLN A 3 2.33 -17.75 9.84
CA GLN A 3 2.10 -16.79 8.75
C GLN A 3 3.01 -15.56 8.79
N PHE A 4 3.28 -15.02 9.98
CA PHE A 4 4.15 -13.86 10.14
C PHE A 4 5.59 -14.21 9.69
N ILE A 5 6.13 -15.32 10.19
CA ILE A 5 7.48 -15.79 9.84
C ILE A 5 7.57 -16.14 8.35
N ASN A 6 6.57 -16.83 7.81
CA ASN A 6 6.52 -17.21 6.40
C ASN A 6 6.49 -15.97 5.48
N ALA A 7 5.78 -14.91 5.87
CA ALA A 7 5.73 -13.68 5.08
C ALA A 7 7.09 -12.98 5.03
N TRP A 8 7.82 -12.92 6.14
CA TRP A 8 9.18 -12.40 6.16
C TRP A 8 10.13 -13.27 5.34
N LYS A 9 10.03 -14.60 5.46
CA LYS A 9 10.83 -15.52 4.67
C LYS A 9 10.58 -15.32 3.17
N PHE A 10 9.31 -15.28 2.76
CA PHE A 10 8.94 -15.01 1.36
C PHE A 10 9.50 -13.67 0.87
N PHE A 11 9.39 -12.61 1.68
CA PHE A 11 9.96 -11.31 1.34
C PHE A 11 11.47 -11.37 1.14
N ILE A 12 12.21 -12.03 2.05
CA ILE A 12 13.67 -12.16 1.98
C ILE A 12 14.07 -12.97 0.73
N ASP A 13 13.41 -14.10 0.50
CA ASP A 13 13.69 -15.00 -0.62
C ASP A 13 13.44 -14.30 -1.99
N ASN A 14 12.54 -13.30 -2.02
CA ASN A 14 12.14 -12.58 -3.22
C ASN A 14 12.45 -11.08 -3.19
N ALA A 15 13.38 -10.64 -2.34
CA ALA A 15 13.58 -9.22 -2.03
C ALA A 15 13.90 -8.38 -3.27
N GLY A 16 14.73 -8.90 -4.18
CA GLY A 16 15.08 -8.19 -5.42
C GLY A 16 13.86 -7.86 -6.28
N TYR A 17 12.94 -8.81 -6.44
CA TYR A 17 11.71 -8.61 -7.19
C TYR A 17 10.78 -7.60 -6.51
N LEU A 18 10.54 -7.79 -5.21
CA LEU A 18 9.56 -6.99 -4.47
C LEU A 18 10.05 -5.55 -4.25
N ILE A 19 11.35 -5.35 -4.04
CA ILE A 19 11.96 -4.01 -3.97
C ILE A 19 11.87 -3.32 -5.33
N ALA A 20 12.20 -4.01 -6.42
CA ALA A 20 12.06 -3.45 -7.77
C ALA A 20 10.60 -3.07 -8.08
N LEU A 21 9.63 -3.84 -7.58
CA LEU A 21 8.21 -3.55 -7.71
C LEU A 21 7.79 -2.33 -6.87
N ALA A 22 8.34 -2.13 -5.68
CA ALA A 22 8.00 -0.97 -4.82
C ALA A 22 8.76 0.31 -5.20
N LEU A 23 9.90 0.21 -5.87
CA LEU A 23 10.80 1.35 -6.12
C LEU A 23 10.12 2.54 -6.82
N PRO A 24 9.29 2.37 -7.86
CA PRO A 24 8.63 3.49 -8.52
C PRO A 24 7.69 4.27 -7.59
N VAL A 25 6.90 3.57 -6.77
CA VAL A 25 5.95 4.22 -5.86
C VAL A 25 6.68 4.91 -4.70
N ALA A 26 7.71 4.26 -4.14
CA ALA A 26 8.58 4.87 -3.14
C ALA A 26 9.26 6.15 -3.65
N PHE A 27 9.72 6.15 -4.91
CA PHE A 27 10.30 7.33 -5.53
C PHE A 27 9.29 8.48 -5.64
N MET A 28 8.05 8.18 -6.03
CA MET A 28 6.98 9.20 -6.12
C MET A 28 6.59 9.75 -4.75
N GLU A 29 6.56 8.92 -3.71
CA GLU A 29 6.30 9.34 -2.34
C GLU A 29 7.41 10.25 -1.79
N VAL A 30 8.68 9.88 -1.97
CA VAL A 30 9.81 10.71 -1.57
C VAL A 30 9.81 12.03 -2.34
N SER A 31 9.53 12.00 -3.65
CA SER A 31 9.41 13.20 -4.48
C SER A 31 8.32 14.12 -3.96
N MET A 32 7.11 13.60 -3.72
CA MET A 32 5.99 14.35 -3.18
C MET A 32 6.32 14.93 -1.79
N ALA A 33 6.87 14.11 -0.90
CA ALA A 33 7.22 14.53 0.45
C ALA A 33 8.31 15.63 0.43
N SER A 34 9.27 15.57 -0.49
CA SER A 34 10.30 16.61 -0.64
C SER A 34 9.72 17.96 -1.09
N ILE A 35 8.69 17.96 -1.93
CA ILE A 35 7.94 19.16 -2.33
C ILE A 35 7.13 19.70 -1.14
N LEU A 36 6.58 18.85 -0.30
CA LEU A 36 5.78 19.28 0.84
C LEU A 36 6.62 19.68 2.07
N GLN A 37 7.87 19.25 2.14
CA GLN A 37 8.70 19.45 3.33
C GLN A 37 8.89 20.92 3.73
N PRO A 38 9.18 21.88 2.81
CA PRO A 38 9.35 23.28 3.18
C PRO A 38 8.11 23.89 3.82
N ILE A 39 6.91 23.43 3.45
CA ILE A 39 5.63 23.92 3.98
C ILE A 39 5.56 23.76 5.51
N GLN A 40 6.19 22.72 6.07
CA GLN A 40 6.18 22.46 7.51
C GLN A 40 6.93 23.51 8.33
N GLN A 41 7.83 24.28 7.71
CA GLN A 41 8.63 25.32 8.35
C GLN A 41 8.04 26.72 8.17
N LEU A 42 7.01 26.87 7.32
CA LEU A 42 6.35 28.15 7.09
C LEU A 42 5.51 28.54 8.30
N THR A 43 5.70 29.77 8.78
CA THR A 43 4.99 30.28 9.96
C THR A 43 3.96 31.35 9.62
N GLN A 44 4.10 32.01 8.46
CA GLN A 44 3.19 33.06 8.01
C GLN A 44 2.29 32.58 6.86
N PRO A 45 1.00 33.00 6.82
CA PRO A 45 0.09 32.65 5.74
C PRO A 45 0.55 33.12 4.34
N GLU A 46 1.20 34.28 4.25
CA GLU A 46 1.71 34.83 2.99
C GLU A 46 2.77 33.92 2.35
N ASP A 47 3.70 33.39 3.15
CA ASP A 47 4.75 32.48 2.70
C ASP A 47 4.14 31.18 2.14
N PHE A 48 3.05 30.71 2.76
CA PHE A 48 2.32 29.53 2.29
C PHE A 48 1.71 29.77 0.91
N VAL A 49 1.04 30.92 0.73
CA VAL A 49 0.43 31.28 -0.57
C VAL A 49 1.51 31.44 -1.64
N GLU A 50 2.62 32.11 -1.32
CA GLU A 50 3.76 32.26 -2.24
C GLU A 50 4.36 30.90 -2.63
N TYR A 51 4.52 29.99 -1.67
CA TYR A 51 5.03 28.66 -1.92
C TYR A 51 4.14 27.86 -2.87
N ILE A 52 2.82 27.87 -2.63
CA ILE A 52 1.84 27.19 -3.49
C ILE A 52 1.81 27.81 -4.88
N ASN A 53 1.86 29.13 -5.01
CA ASN A 53 1.90 29.78 -6.33
C ASN A 53 3.17 29.44 -7.11
N SER A 54 4.30 29.33 -6.42
CA SER A 54 5.60 29.03 -7.04
C SER A 54 5.76 27.55 -7.40
N ASN A 55 5.14 26.63 -6.64
CA ASN A 55 5.34 25.18 -6.78
C ASN A 55 4.07 24.41 -7.19
N GLY A 56 2.93 25.09 -7.36
CA GLY A 56 1.64 24.42 -7.58
C GLY A 56 1.62 23.53 -8.81
N ALA A 57 2.24 23.96 -9.91
CA ALA A 57 2.31 23.17 -11.14
C ALA A 57 3.11 21.87 -10.96
N ILE A 58 4.29 21.94 -10.32
CA ILE A 58 5.11 20.74 -10.05
C ILE A 58 4.42 19.83 -9.02
N PHE A 59 3.79 20.40 -7.99
CA PHE A 59 3.00 19.64 -7.02
C PHE A 59 1.89 18.84 -7.71
N LEU A 60 1.08 19.47 -8.55
CA LEU A 60 -0.01 18.81 -9.27
C LEU A 60 0.50 17.72 -10.22
N ALA A 61 1.60 17.98 -10.94
CA ALA A 61 2.19 17.02 -11.85
C ALA A 61 2.71 15.77 -11.11
N VAL A 62 3.46 15.96 -10.01
CA VAL A 62 3.97 14.86 -9.18
C VAL A 62 2.83 14.12 -8.50
N ALA A 63 1.81 14.82 -8.00
CA ALA A 63 0.63 14.20 -7.38
C ALA A 63 -0.12 13.30 -8.37
N PHE A 64 -0.35 13.79 -9.59
CA PHE A 64 -1.03 13.03 -10.62
C PHE A 64 -0.24 11.76 -11.00
N LEU A 65 1.07 11.89 -11.21
CA LEU A 65 1.94 10.74 -11.49
C LEU A 65 2.00 9.76 -10.31
N ALA A 66 2.04 10.26 -9.07
CA ALA A 66 2.08 9.44 -7.88
C ALA A 66 0.82 8.57 -7.78
N ILE A 67 -0.37 9.14 -8.06
CA ILE A 67 -1.62 8.38 -8.08
C ILE A 67 -1.56 7.25 -9.13
N ILE A 68 -1.09 7.54 -10.34
CA ILE A 68 -0.98 6.53 -11.41
C ILE A 68 -0.04 5.39 -10.99
N VAL A 69 1.16 5.74 -10.50
CA VAL A 69 2.17 4.76 -10.07
C VAL A 69 1.68 3.95 -8.87
N GLN A 70 0.97 4.59 -7.92
CA GLN A 70 0.34 3.91 -6.78
C GLN A 70 -0.66 2.84 -7.23
N MET A 71 -1.51 3.14 -8.22
CA MET A 71 -2.49 2.16 -8.73
C MET A 71 -1.79 0.98 -9.43
N GLY A 72 -0.73 1.27 -10.19
CA GLY A 72 0.13 0.25 -10.79
C GLY A 72 0.77 -0.65 -9.73
N PHE A 73 1.27 -0.07 -8.63
CA PHE A 73 1.80 -0.82 -7.49
C PHE A 73 0.74 -1.68 -6.80
N LEU A 74 -0.43 -1.12 -6.44
CA LEU A 74 -1.47 -1.85 -5.72
C LEU A 74 -1.95 -3.09 -6.46
N GLY A 75 -2.20 -3.00 -7.76
CA GLY A 75 -2.57 -4.18 -8.56
C GLY A 75 -1.37 -5.05 -8.93
N GLY A 76 -0.23 -4.42 -9.25
CA GLY A 76 0.99 -5.10 -9.66
C GLY A 76 1.56 -5.99 -8.56
N LEU A 77 1.38 -5.60 -7.29
CA LEU A 77 1.78 -6.40 -6.14
C LEU A 77 1.08 -7.77 -6.12
N TRP A 78 -0.23 -7.80 -6.40
CA TRP A 78 -1.02 -9.04 -6.46
C TRP A 78 -0.64 -9.92 -7.66
N ILE A 79 -0.39 -9.31 -8.82
CA ILE A 79 0.10 -10.02 -10.01
C ILE A 79 1.52 -10.57 -9.75
N GLY A 80 2.38 -9.78 -9.11
CA GLY A 80 3.74 -10.19 -8.75
C GLY A 80 3.76 -11.33 -7.76
N PHE A 81 2.93 -11.29 -6.71
CA PHE A 81 2.77 -12.41 -5.80
C PHE A 81 2.28 -13.67 -6.51
N ASP A 82 1.25 -13.56 -7.37
CA ASP A 82 0.77 -14.69 -8.17
C ASP A 82 1.83 -15.22 -9.14
N SER A 83 2.70 -14.35 -9.67
CA SER A 83 3.81 -14.73 -10.53
C SER A 83 4.84 -15.55 -9.77
N LEU A 84 5.28 -15.06 -8.61
CA LEU A 84 6.28 -15.71 -7.76
C LEU A 84 5.77 -17.05 -7.19
N ASP A 85 4.50 -17.10 -6.77
CA ASP A 85 3.92 -18.31 -6.16
C ASP A 85 3.61 -19.43 -7.18
N ASN A 86 3.54 -19.11 -8.48
CA ASN A 86 3.24 -20.07 -9.55
C ASN A 86 4.36 -20.17 -10.59
N ASP A 87 5.58 -19.73 -10.25
CA ASP A 87 6.76 -19.74 -11.12
C ASP A 87 6.52 -19.16 -12.53
N LYS A 88 5.70 -18.11 -12.62
CA LYS A 88 5.51 -17.36 -13.86
C LYS A 88 6.64 -16.34 -14.00
N ASP A 89 7.10 -16.12 -15.23
CA ASP A 89 8.18 -15.18 -15.55
C ASP A 89 7.63 -13.78 -15.90
N ILE A 90 6.90 -13.14 -14.97
CA ILE A 90 6.41 -11.77 -15.14
C ILE A 90 7.32 -10.81 -14.37
N SER A 91 8.01 -9.92 -15.08
CA SER A 91 8.88 -8.92 -14.46
C SER A 91 8.12 -7.93 -13.55
N PRO A 92 8.77 -7.30 -12.56
CA PRO A 92 8.13 -6.31 -11.69
C PRO A 92 7.42 -5.17 -12.43
N LEU A 93 8.06 -4.65 -13.48
CA LEU A 93 7.49 -3.58 -14.31
C LEU A 93 6.29 -4.08 -15.10
N ASP A 94 6.38 -5.28 -15.69
CA ASP A 94 5.26 -5.87 -16.43
C ASP A 94 4.07 -6.15 -15.53
N ALA A 95 4.29 -6.55 -14.27
CA ALA A 95 3.23 -6.72 -13.29
C ALA A 95 2.47 -5.40 -13.04
N GLN A 96 3.18 -4.28 -12.87
CA GLN A 96 2.56 -2.95 -12.74
C GLN A 96 1.83 -2.53 -14.01
N LEU A 97 2.45 -2.68 -15.18
CA LEU A 97 1.84 -2.33 -16.46
C LEU A 97 0.59 -3.18 -16.76
N GLN A 98 0.57 -4.44 -16.36
CA GLN A 98 -0.63 -5.28 -16.45
C GLN A 98 -1.73 -4.78 -15.52
N ALA A 99 -1.40 -4.39 -14.29
CA ALA A 99 -2.36 -3.79 -13.36
C ALA A 99 -2.97 -2.48 -13.88
N MET A 100 -2.22 -1.71 -14.68
CA MET A 100 -2.73 -0.47 -15.31
C MET A 100 -3.95 -0.71 -16.21
N LYS A 101 -4.16 -1.92 -16.75
CA LYS A 101 -5.38 -2.27 -17.49
C LYS A 101 -6.65 -2.17 -16.64
N ARG A 102 -6.51 -2.18 -15.31
CA ARG A 102 -7.58 -2.07 -14.33
C ARG A 102 -7.46 -0.80 -13.48
N VAL A 103 -6.71 0.21 -13.91
CA VAL A 103 -6.42 1.43 -13.12
C VAL A 103 -7.69 2.10 -12.58
N PHE A 104 -8.74 2.26 -13.38
CA PHE A 104 -9.98 2.89 -12.93
C PHE A 104 -10.75 2.05 -11.91
N SER A 105 -10.71 0.72 -12.03
CA SER A 105 -11.31 -0.17 -11.03
C SER A 105 -10.53 -0.14 -9.71
N ILE A 106 -9.19 -0.18 -9.78
CA ILE A 106 -8.33 -0.07 -8.61
C ILE A 106 -8.53 1.29 -7.93
N LEU A 107 -8.57 2.38 -8.70
CA LEU A 107 -8.82 3.74 -8.19
C LEU A 107 -10.20 3.85 -7.53
N GLY A 108 -11.25 3.38 -8.21
CA GLY A 108 -12.61 3.37 -7.66
C GLY A 108 -12.71 2.58 -6.36
N ALA A 109 -12.11 1.40 -6.31
CA ALA A 109 -12.04 0.60 -5.09
C ALA A 109 -11.26 1.31 -3.99
N SER A 110 -10.12 1.92 -4.33
CA SER A 110 -9.28 2.66 -3.38
C SER A 110 -10.02 3.84 -2.75
N ILE A 111 -10.84 4.56 -3.51
CA ILE A 111 -11.68 5.65 -2.99
C ILE A 111 -12.71 5.11 -2.00
N VAL A 112 -13.44 4.04 -2.35
CA VAL A 112 -14.47 3.46 -1.46
C VAL A 112 -13.85 2.91 -0.18
N ILE A 113 -12.75 2.15 -0.30
CA ILE A 113 -12.01 1.61 0.85
C ILE A 113 -11.44 2.74 1.70
N GLY A 114 -10.91 3.79 1.07
CA GLY A 114 -10.38 4.97 1.75
C GLY A 114 -11.46 5.68 2.58
N ILE A 115 -12.65 5.89 2.03
CA ILE A 115 -13.79 6.47 2.75
C ILE A 115 -14.22 5.57 3.91
N ALA A 116 -14.39 4.27 3.66
CA ALA A 116 -14.79 3.32 4.70
C ALA A 116 -13.77 3.26 5.87
N SER A 117 -12.49 3.26 5.53
CA SER A 117 -11.39 3.26 6.51
C SER A 117 -11.34 4.58 7.27
N PHE A 118 -11.51 5.72 6.59
CA PHE A 118 -11.59 7.04 7.20
C PHE A 118 -12.75 7.13 8.21
N LEU A 119 -13.95 6.65 7.84
CA LEU A 119 -15.09 6.58 8.77
C LEU A 119 -14.77 5.66 9.97
N GLY A 120 -14.06 4.56 9.76
CA GLY A 120 -13.55 3.71 10.84
C GLY A 120 -12.62 4.48 11.78
N PHE A 121 -11.68 5.25 11.24
CA PHE A 121 -10.76 6.07 12.01
C PHE A 121 -11.43 7.23 12.75
N LEU A 122 -12.52 7.79 12.21
CA LEU A 122 -13.34 8.78 12.93
C LEU A 122 -13.98 8.22 14.20
N LEU A 123 -14.30 6.92 14.21
CA LEU A 123 -14.78 6.26 15.41
C LEU A 123 -13.63 6.04 16.39
N LEU A 124 -12.58 5.31 15.98
CA LEU A 124 -11.34 5.06 16.73
C LEU A 124 -10.24 4.52 15.78
N ILE A 125 -8.98 4.44 16.25
CA ILE A 125 -7.88 3.83 15.48
C ILE A 125 -8.17 2.35 15.13
N LEU A 126 -8.66 1.56 16.10
CA LEU A 126 -8.84 0.12 15.91
C LEU A 126 -9.90 -0.25 14.84
N PRO A 127 -11.09 0.37 14.81
CA PRO A 127 -12.07 0.16 13.73
C PRO A 127 -11.54 0.49 12.34
N GLY A 128 -10.74 1.55 12.18
CA GLY A 128 -10.12 1.88 10.88
C GLY A 128 -9.19 0.76 10.39
N ILE A 129 -8.30 0.28 11.25
CA ILE A 129 -7.41 -0.86 10.96
C ILE A 129 -8.22 -2.12 10.64
N TYR A 130 -9.29 -2.40 11.39
CA TYR A 130 -10.15 -3.55 11.15
C TYR A 130 -10.80 -3.52 9.75
N VAL A 131 -11.35 -2.37 9.36
CA VAL A 131 -11.97 -2.19 8.03
C VAL A 131 -10.92 -2.35 6.92
N MET A 132 -9.75 -1.73 7.04
CA MET A 132 -8.66 -1.89 6.07
C MET A 132 -8.24 -3.36 5.92
N ALA A 133 -8.07 -4.07 7.04
CA ALA A 133 -7.67 -5.47 7.06
C ALA A 133 -8.71 -6.36 6.36
N ARG A 134 -10.00 -6.13 6.62
CA ARG A 134 -11.12 -6.87 6.00
C ARG A 134 -11.26 -6.60 4.50
N LEU A 135 -10.94 -5.38 4.06
CA LEU A 135 -11.07 -4.99 2.65
C LEU A 135 -9.80 -5.23 1.83
N SER A 136 -8.72 -5.73 2.44
CA SER A 136 -7.42 -5.91 1.80
C SER A 136 -7.41 -6.81 0.56
N LEU A 137 -8.28 -7.83 0.51
CA LEU A 137 -8.36 -8.79 -0.61
C LEU A 137 -9.02 -8.20 -1.88
N THR A 138 -9.60 -7.01 -1.80
CA THR A 138 -10.35 -6.37 -2.90
C THR A 138 -9.52 -6.28 -4.17
N TYR A 139 -8.25 -5.87 -4.05
CA TYR A 139 -7.39 -5.68 -5.22
C TYR A 139 -7.08 -7.01 -5.92
N GLY A 140 -6.94 -8.11 -5.17
CA GLY A 140 -6.79 -9.46 -5.72
C GLY A 140 -7.97 -9.86 -6.60
N TYR A 141 -9.20 -9.67 -6.11
CA TYR A 141 -10.41 -9.94 -6.89
C TYR A 141 -10.52 -9.08 -8.16
N ILE A 142 -10.07 -7.83 -8.12
CA ILE A 142 -10.06 -6.96 -9.30
C ILE A 142 -9.07 -7.45 -10.35
N VAL A 143 -7.82 -7.74 -9.96
CA VAL A 143 -6.74 -7.97 -10.94
C VAL A 143 -6.57 -9.43 -11.34
N LEU A 144 -6.84 -10.37 -10.43
CA LEU A 144 -6.68 -11.81 -10.69
C LEU A 144 -7.98 -12.47 -11.17
N GLU A 145 -9.15 -11.94 -10.77
CA GLU A 145 -10.45 -12.50 -11.14
C GLU A 145 -11.28 -11.58 -12.04
N ASN A 146 -10.79 -10.38 -12.36
CA ASN A 146 -11.50 -9.41 -13.20
C ASN A 146 -12.90 -9.03 -12.68
N LYS A 147 -13.12 -9.10 -11.36
CA LYS A 147 -14.38 -8.68 -10.74
C LYS A 147 -14.58 -7.17 -10.82
N SER A 148 -15.84 -6.74 -10.78
CA SER A 148 -16.19 -5.32 -10.68
C SER A 148 -15.78 -4.75 -9.32
N VAL A 149 -15.78 -3.40 -9.18
CA VAL A 149 -15.41 -2.74 -7.92
C VAL A 149 -16.33 -3.15 -6.78
N SER A 150 -17.64 -3.13 -7.01
CA SER A 150 -18.65 -3.50 -6.00
C SER A 150 -18.51 -4.96 -5.58
N ASP A 151 -18.37 -5.86 -6.55
CA ASP A 151 -18.30 -7.30 -6.28
C ASP A 151 -17.01 -7.64 -5.55
N SER A 152 -15.89 -7.00 -5.90
CA SER A 152 -14.61 -7.21 -5.25
C SER A 152 -14.62 -6.78 -3.78
N ILE A 153 -15.24 -5.63 -3.48
CA ILE A 153 -15.37 -5.12 -2.10
C ILE A 153 -16.29 -6.02 -1.28
N GLN A 154 -17.46 -6.36 -1.83
CA GLN A 154 -18.43 -7.23 -1.16
C GLN A 154 -17.82 -8.60 -0.89
N GLU A 155 -17.10 -9.16 -1.86
CA GLU A 155 -16.47 -10.46 -1.73
C GLU A 155 -15.34 -10.43 -0.71
N SER A 156 -14.47 -9.42 -0.75
CA SER A 156 -13.42 -9.21 0.24
C SER A 156 -14.01 -9.14 1.66
N TRP A 157 -15.08 -8.36 1.85
CA TRP A 157 -15.77 -8.29 3.13
C TRP A 157 -16.34 -9.65 3.55
N ARG A 158 -17.09 -10.33 2.69
CA ARG A 158 -17.73 -11.61 3.00
C ARG A 158 -16.72 -12.71 3.32
N MET A 159 -15.68 -12.85 2.49
CA MET A 159 -14.71 -13.94 2.58
C MET A 159 -13.74 -13.78 3.76
N THR A 160 -13.54 -12.55 4.24
CA THR A 160 -12.68 -12.29 5.41
C THR A 160 -13.40 -12.40 6.75
N ASP A 161 -14.70 -12.76 6.79
CA ASP A 161 -15.51 -12.70 8.01
C ASP A 161 -15.00 -13.57 9.15
N GLU A 162 -14.82 -14.84 8.87
CA GLU A 162 -14.28 -15.81 9.82
C GLU A 162 -12.82 -15.52 10.21
N HIS A 163 -12.11 -14.73 9.39
CA HIS A 163 -10.69 -14.42 9.54
C HIS A 163 -10.43 -13.00 10.09
N GLY A 164 -11.48 -12.21 10.33
CA GLY A 164 -11.37 -10.78 10.59
C GLY A 164 -10.51 -10.42 11.80
N GLY A 165 -10.68 -11.13 12.92
CA GLY A 165 -9.88 -10.88 14.13
C GLY A 165 -8.40 -11.21 13.94
N ARG A 166 -8.09 -12.28 13.20
CA ARG A 166 -6.72 -12.68 12.89
C ARG A 166 -6.04 -11.70 11.93
N LEU A 167 -6.76 -11.30 10.87
CA LEU A 167 -6.30 -10.28 9.93
C LEU A 167 -6.01 -8.97 10.66
N PHE A 168 -6.96 -8.50 11.47
CA PHE A 168 -6.79 -7.31 12.29
C PHE A 168 -5.52 -7.37 13.16
N GLY A 169 -5.30 -8.47 13.88
CA GLY A 169 -4.12 -8.62 14.73
C GLY A 169 -2.80 -8.58 13.95
N LEU A 170 -2.76 -9.20 12.76
CA LEU A 170 -1.59 -9.16 11.88
C LEU A 170 -1.37 -7.77 11.29
N THR A 171 -2.41 -7.13 10.75
CA THR A 171 -2.35 -5.76 10.23
C THR A 171 -1.89 -4.78 11.32
N LEU A 172 -2.46 -4.87 12.52
CA LEU A 172 -2.08 -4.03 13.66
C LEU A 172 -0.60 -4.23 14.04
N SER A 173 -0.10 -5.47 14.01
CA SER A 173 1.31 -5.76 14.30
C SER A 173 2.25 -5.10 13.29
N PHE A 174 1.96 -5.17 12.00
CA PHE A 174 2.78 -4.52 10.97
C PHE A 174 2.66 -2.99 11.01
N VAL A 175 1.47 -2.44 11.24
CA VAL A 175 1.29 -1.00 11.44
C VAL A 175 2.09 -0.51 12.65
N ALA A 176 2.10 -1.27 13.75
CA ALA A 176 2.91 -0.94 14.93
C ALA A 176 4.40 -0.98 14.62
N LEU A 177 4.89 -1.95 13.84
CA LEU A 177 6.29 -2.01 13.40
C LEU A 177 6.66 -0.81 12.53
N THR A 178 5.80 -0.42 11.59
CA THR A 178 6.02 0.79 10.77
C THR A 178 6.11 2.04 11.66
N ILE A 179 5.19 2.22 12.61
CA ILE A 179 5.22 3.38 13.52
C ILE A 179 6.50 3.38 14.37
N ILE A 180 6.87 2.25 14.97
CA ILE A 180 8.09 2.14 15.78
C ILE A 180 9.32 2.49 14.94
N PHE A 181 9.40 1.96 13.73
CA PHE A 181 10.50 2.28 12.80
C PHE A 181 10.53 3.77 12.45
N SER A 182 9.39 4.37 12.08
CA SER A 182 9.31 5.79 11.76
C SER A 182 9.71 6.68 12.94
N LEU A 183 9.33 6.32 14.17
CA LEU A 183 9.74 7.04 15.39
C LEU A 183 11.25 6.94 15.61
N ILE A 184 11.84 5.75 15.43
CA ILE A 184 13.30 5.57 15.52
C ILE A 184 14.00 6.47 14.50
N ILE A 185 13.58 6.42 13.23
CA ILE A 185 14.17 7.25 12.17
C ILE A 185 14.04 8.75 12.50
N ALA A 186 12.87 9.20 12.97
CA ALA A 186 12.65 10.59 13.37
C ALA A 186 13.55 11.06 14.54
N THR A 187 13.97 10.15 15.42
CA THR A 187 14.90 10.49 16.52
C THR A 187 16.37 10.48 16.09
N LEU A 188 16.73 9.64 15.11
CA LEU A 188 18.12 9.41 14.71
C LEU A 188 18.56 10.25 13.50
N ILE A 189 17.61 10.66 12.64
CA ILE A 189 17.89 11.31 11.35
C ILE A 189 17.14 12.63 11.29
N GLN A 190 17.88 13.70 10.98
CA GLN A 190 17.29 15.03 10.81
C GLN A 190 16.32 15.08 9.62
N PRO A 191 15.25 15.90 9.69
CA PRO A 191 14.34 16.07 8.56
C PRO A 191 15.08 16.51 7.29
N GLY A 192 14.92 15.76 6.21
CA GLY A 192 15.56 16.00 4.92
C GLY A 192 15.38 14.80 3.99
N LEU A 193 16.00 14.85 2.81
CA LEU A 193 15.89 13.79 1.80
C LEU A 193 16.30 12.42 2.34
N THR A 194 17.38 12.34 3.12
CA THR A 194 17.84 11.09 3.75
C THR A 194 16.76 10.48 4.64
N ASN A 195 16.16 11.29 5.52
CA ASN A 195 15.06 10.86 6.39
C ASN A 195 13.87 10.31 5.57
N LEU A 196 13.47 11.02 4.51
CA LEU A 196 12.36 10.59 3.64
C LEU A 196 12.64 9.24 2.97
N ILE A 197 13.86 9.02 2.48
CA ILE A 197 14.27 7.75 1.87
C ILE A 197 14.18 6.60 2.88
N PHE A 198 14.66 6.81 4.12
CA PHE A 198 14.57 5.79 5.16
C PHE A 198 13.12 5.49 5.54
N LEU A 199 12.26 6.51 5.66
CA LEU A 199 10.83 6.32 5.95
C LEU A 199 10.14 5.51 4.86
N ALA A 200 10.36 5.84 3.59
CA ALA A 200 9.82 5.08 2.47
C ALA A 200 10.35 3.64 2.46
N ALA A 201 11.64 3.44 2.68
CA ALA A 201 12.21 2.09 2.77
C ALA A 201 11.58 1.26 3.91
N GLY A 202 11.35 1.87 5.07
CA GLY A 202 10.66 1.25 6.20
C GLY A 202 9.23 0.88 5.88
N GLU A 203 8.49 1.77 5.21
CA GLU A 203 7.12 1.51 4.78
C GLU A 203 7.01 0.22 3.96
N TYR A 204 7.82 0.08 2.90
CA TYR A 204 7.79 -1.11 2.04
C TYR A 204 8.40 -2.35 2.68
N LEU A 205 9.36 -2.19 3.61
CA LEU A 205 9.89 -3.29 4.41
C LEU A 205 8.77 -4.01 5.19
N PHE A 206 7.78 -3.27 5.69
CA PHE A 206 6.66 -3.83 6.45
C PHE A 206 5.41 -4.09 5.60
N ALA A 207 5.13 -3.24 4.60
CA ALA A 207 3.95 -3.36 3.76
C ALA A 207 4.01 -4.58 2.83
N LEU A 208 5.19 -4.93 2.29
CA LEU A 208 5.34 -6.05 1.36
C LEU A 208 5.08 -7.42 2.02
N PRO A 209 5.67 -7.77 3.18
CA PRO A 209 5.30 -8.99 3.90
C PRO A 209 3.82 -9.00 4.32
N LEU A 210 3.28 -7.87 4.77
CA LEU A 210 1.85 -7.78 5.11
C LEU A 210 0.96 -8.04 3.89
N GLY A 211 1.31 -7.49 2.73
CA GLY A 211 0.64 -7.76 1.46
C GLY A 211 0.63 -9.25 1.12
N TYR A 212 1.73 -9.96 1.36
CA TYR A 212 1.81 -11.40 1.12
C TYR A 212 0.91 -12.21 2.08
N ILE A 213 0.72 -11.75 3.32
CA ILE A 213 -0.27 -12.35 4.24
C ILE A 213 -1.68 -12.25 3.65
N TYR A 214 -2.05 -11.10 3.10
CA TYR A 214 -3.36 -10.94 2.45
C TYR A 214 -3.50 -11.84 1.22
N PHE A 215 -2.44 -11.92 0.41
CA PHE A 215 -2.39 -12.78 -0.77
C PHE A 215 -2.56 -14.27 -0.44
N THR A 216 -1.83 -14.75 0.57
CA THR A 216 -1.92 -16.17 0.99
C THR A 216 -3.29 -16.51 1.57
N LEU A 217 -3.93 -15.58 2.29
CA LEU A 217 -5.32 -15.76 2.72
C LEU A 217 -6.27 -15.83 1.51
N TYR A 218 -6.13 -14.92 0.55
CA TYR A 218 -6.92 -14.95 -0.69
C TYR A 218 -6.80 -16.31 -1.40
N LYS A 219 -5.57 -16.84 -1.57
CA LYS A 219 -5.36 -18.17 -2.16
C LYS A 219 -6.03 -19.29 -1.37
N SER A 220 -5.88 -19.27 -0.04
CA SER A 220 -6.50 -20.26 0.85
C SER A 220 -8.02 -20.27 0.72
N LEU A 221 -8.63 -19.10 0.61
CA LEU A 221 -10.08 -18.95 0.53
C LEU A 221 -10.61 -19.39 -0.85
N LYS A 222 -9.88 -19.08 -1.92
CA LYS A 222 -10.22 -19.54 -3.27
C LYS A 222 -10.24 -21.07 -3.37
N ASN A 223 -9.19 -21.73 -2.87
CA ASN A 223 -9.07 -23.18 -2.89
C ASN A 223 -10.07 -23.93 -1.99
N SER A 224 -10.84 -23.21 -1.15
CA SER A 224 -11.88 -23.81 -0.31
C SER A 224 -13.26 -23.88 -0.98
N ILE A 225 -13.42 -23.18 -2.11
CA ILE A 225 -14.67 -23.10 -2.88
C ILE A 225 -14.63 -24.01 -4.11
N ASP A 226 -13.42 -24.29 -4.63
CA ASP A 226 -13.15 -25.24 -5.73
C ASP A 226 -13.02 -26.69 -5.22
#